data_AF-A0A7X7JWY5-F1
#
_entry.id   AF-A0A7X7JWY5-F1
#
_cell.length_a   1.000
_cell.length_b   1.000
_cell.length_c   1.000
_cell.angle_alpha   90.00
_cell.angle_beta   90.00
_cell.angle_gamma   90.00
#
_symmetry.space_group_name_H-M   'P 1'
#
loop_
_entity.id
_entity.type
_entity.pdbx_description
1 polymer ?
#
loop_
_entity_poly.entity_id
_entity_poly.type
_entity_poly.pdbx_seq_one_letter_code
_entity_poly.pdbx_strand_id
1 'polypeptide(L)'
;LLVQWIGGVHNDALMVACIAVAAVLMVRRGWPSLAAGGVALGAGMSIKQAAALAGLGLVAVAWESRHRAGVRGWWRLAATAVVPGFTTVATFVAITLASGLGMGWGAPSAGSPIAASSNAPLSWVASFLRYNEFAPEATVNTVVTGLSMVLILAAIIALYFWIGPKADQVGRPWLFLMLSMLSFGVLGPAMQPWYLTWLVPFIAFTRPDDRARLGWWLLLVGFTMLPPLQDFMPPYVAMGVVLVPLAVFVWWRRSGRSGTVSA
;
A
#
# COMPACT_ATOMS: atom_id res chain seq x y z
N LEU A 1 17.89 -6.40 1.55
CA LEU A 1 16.75 -5.86 2.35
C LEU A 1 17.15 -4.69 3.23
N LEU A 2 18.06 -4.84 4.21
CA LEU A 2 18.43 -3.74 5.13
C LEU A 2 18.90 -2.47 4.41
N VAL A 3 19.80 -2.60 3.43
CA VAL A 3 20.27 -1.45 2.63
C VAL A 3 19.10 -0.80 1.90
N GLN A 4 18.37 -1.54 1.06
CA GLN A 4 17.27 -0.95 0.27
C GLN A 4 16.11 -0.41 1.12
N TRP A 5 15.77 -1.07 2.23
CA TRP A 5 14.61 -0.74 3.04
C TRP A 5 14.87 0.40 4.04
N ILE A 6 16.08 0.48 4.61
CA ILE A 6 16.42 1.43 5.69
C ILE A 6 17.28 2.60 5.21
N GLY A 7 18.37 2.35 4.46
CA GLY A 7 19.42 3.36 4.23
C GLY A 7 19.74 3.68 2.75
N GLY A 8 19.12 2.99 1.81
CA GLY A 8 19.34 3.14 0.37
C GLY A 8 18.35 4.11 -0.27
N VAL A 9 18.39 4.26 -1.60
CA VAL A 9 17.54 5.19 -2.37
C VAL A 9 16.04 4.98 -2.13
N HIS A 10 15.65 3.80 -1.67
CA HIS A 10 14.26 3.42 -1.46
C HIS A 10 13.69 3.86 -0.11
N ASN A 11 14.41 3.82 1.02
CA ASN A 11 13.98 4.41 2.32
C ASN A 11 12.55 4.09 2.79
N ASP A 12 12.01 2.93 2.43
CA ASP A 12 10.62 2.54 2.70
C ASP A 12 10.29 2.48 4.20
N ALA A 13 11.27 2.12 5.04
CA ALA A 13 11.10 2.04 6.48
C ALA A 13 10.67 3.39 7.08
N LEU A 14 11.20 4.51 6.58
CA LEU A 14 10.83 5.84 7.08
C LEU A 14 9.39 6.20 6.71
N MET A 15 8.97 5.92 5.47
CA MET A 15 7.57 6.08 5.05
C MET A 15 6.65 5.26 5.96
N VAL A 16 6.98 3.99 6.20
CA VAL A 16 6.17 3.08 7.03
C VAL A 16 6.13 3.54 8.48
N ALA A 17 7.25 4.04 9.03
CA ALA A 17 7.29 4.61 10.38
C ALA A 17 6.39 5.84 10.49
N CYS A 18 6.40 6.74 9.50
CA CYS A 18 5.48 7.88 9.44
C CYS A 18 4.01 7.44 9.43
N ILE A 19 3.66 6.42 8.65
CA ILE A 19 2.29 5.86 8.62
C ILE A 19 1.91 5.25 9.99
N ALA A 20 2.83 4.52 10.62
CA ALA A 20 2.60 3.94 11.94
C ALA A 20 2.40 5.01 13.03
N VAL A 21 3.23 6.07 13.02
CA VAL A 21 3.08 7.23 13.91
C VAL A 21 1.74 7.93 13.65
N ALA A 22 1.37 8.14 12.39
CA ALA A 22 0.07 8.69 12.02
C ALA A 22 -1.08 7.84 12.60
N ALA A 23 -1.00 6.52 12.48
CA ALA A 23 -1.98 5.61 13.06
C ALA A 23 -2.11 5.78 14.58
N VAL A 24 -0.98 5.78 15.31
CA VAL A 24 -0.96 5.97 16.77
C VAL A 24 -1.57 7.31 17.18
N LEU A 25 -1.28 8.39 16.45
CA LEU A 25 -1.82 9.72 16.75
C LEU A 25 -3.33 9.80 16.45
N MET A 26 -3.76 9.24 15.33
CA MET A 26 -5.16 9.31 14.91
C MET A 26 -6.10 8.48 15.80
N VAL A 27 -5.63 7.37 16.38
CA VAL A 27 -6.45 6.58 17.33
C VAL A 27 -6.67 7.26 18.68
N ARG A 28 -5.90 8.30 19.04
CA ARG A 28 -6.03 9.08 20.30
C ARG A 28 -7.24 10.02 20.32
N ARG A 29 -8.03 10.09 19.24
CA ARG A 29 -9.36 10.73 19.14
C ARG A 29 -9.40 12.26 19.24
N GLY A 30 -8.37 12.95 19.71
CA GLY A 30 -8.32 14.41 19.79
C GLY A 30 -8.18 15.08 18.42
N TRP A 31 -8.75 16.27 18.24
CA TRP A 31 -8.53 17.06 17.01
C TRP A 31 -7.04 17.38 16.78
N PRO A 32 -6.25 17.79 17.80
CA PRO A 32 -4.81 17.98 17.62
C PRO A 32 -4.09 16.70 17.22
N SER A 33 -4.54 15.53 17.73
CA SER A 33 -3.91 14.25 17.39
C SER A 33 -4.25 13.78 15.97
N LEU A 34 -5.47 14.09 15.47
CA LEU A 34 -5.82 13.89 14.06
C LEU A 34 -4.95 14.76 13.15
N ALA A 35 -4.82 16.04 13.48
CA ALA A 35 -3.98 16.98 12.73
C ALA A 35 -2.51 16.55 12.73
N ALA A 36 -1.96 16.22 13.91
CA ALA A 36 -0.59 15.71 14.02
C ALA A 36 -0.39 14.39 13.27
N GLY A 37 -1.40 13.51 13.25
CA GLY A 37 -1.39 12.30 12.44
C GLY A 37 -1.33 12.61 10.95
N GLY A 38 -2.08 13.61 10.47
CA GLY A 38 -1.99 14.08 9.09
C GLY A 38 -0.63 14.70 8.76
N VAL A 39 -0.03 15.46 9.69
CA VAL A 39 1.34 15.96 9.53
C VAL A 39 2.34 14.80 9.38
N ALA A 40 2.28 13.79 10.24
CA ALA A 40 3.14 12.61 10.14
C ALA A 40 2.95 11.87 8.80
N LEU A 41 1.70 11.73 8.34
CA LEU A 41 1.39 11.13 7.05
C LEU A 41 1.91 11.97 5.88
N GLY A 42 1.81 13.30 5.96
CA GLY A 42 2.34 14.22 4.95
C GLY A 42 3.86 14.14 4.84
N ALA A 43 4.56 14.04 5.97
CA ALA A 43 6.00 13.75 5.97
C ALA A 43 6.31 12.40 5.31
N GLY A 44 5.53 11.36 5.61
CA GLY A 44 5.63 10.06 4.93
C GLY A 44 5.39 10.16 3.41
N MET A 45 4.43 10.99 3.00
CA MET A 45 4.11 11.25 1.59
C MET A 45 5.23 11.98 0.87
N SER A 46 5.97 12.87 1.56
CA SER A 46 7.15 13.54 1.03
C SER A 46 8.34 12.59 0.83
N ILE A 47 8.42 11.51 1.62
CA ILE A 47 9.40 10.44 1.42
C ILE A 47 8.96 9.57 0.24
N LYS A 48 7.69 9.13 0.25
CA LYS A 48 7.06 8.35 -0.82
C LYS A 48 5.59 8.66 -0.94
N GLN A 49 5.18 9.08 -2.13
CA GLN A 49 3.78 9.45 -2.42
C GLN A 49 2.78 8.31 -2.16
N ALA A 50 3.22 7.05 -2.20
CA ALA A 50 2.40 5.88 -1.84
C ALA A 50 1.82 5.95 -0.41
N ALA A 51 2.43 6.72 0.50
CA ALA A 51 1.87 6.94 1.84
C ALA A 51 0.46 7.56 1.80
N ALA A 52 0.13 8.35 0.76
CA ALA A 52 -1.20 8.95 0.61
C ALA A 52 -2.33 7.89 0.61
N LEU A 53 -2.07 6.70 0.05
CA LEU A 53 -3.03 5.60 0.01
C LEU A 53 -3.31 5.01 1.40
N ALA A 54 -2.33 5.02 2.28
CA ALA A 54 -2.53 4.64 3.67
C ALA A 54 -3.52 5.59 4.36
N GLY A 55 -3.56 6.86 3.95
CA GLY A 55 -4.49 7.87 4.46
C GLY A 55 -5.96 7.46 4.37
N LEU A 56 -6.37 6.78 3.29
CA LEU A 56 -7.74 6.28 3.12
C LEU A 56 -8.11 5.28 4.23
N GLY A 57 -7.20 4.36 4.54
CA GLY A 57 -7.34 3.39 5.62
C GLY A 57 -7.23 4.02 7.01
N LEU A 58 -6.32 4.99 7.18
CA LEU A 58 -6.12 5.69 8.45
C LEU A 58 -7.35 6.52 8.85
N VAL A 59 -8.03 7.16 7.89
CA VAL A 59 -9.31 7.84 8.15
C VAL A 59 -10.35 6.86 8.67
N ALA A 60 -10.42 5.66 8.08
CA ALA A 60 -11.32 4.61 8.55
C ALA A 60 -10.97 4.13 9.97
N VAL A 61 -9.69 3.92 10.27
CA VAL A 61 -9.19 3.56 11.61
C VAL A 61 -9.51 4.66 12.64
N ALA A 62 -9.28 5.92 12.27
CA ALA A 62 -9.59 7.07 13.11
C ALA A 62 -11.09 7.18 13.42
N TRP A 63 -11.91 6.97 12.39
CA TRP A 63 -13.37 6.99 12.52
C TRP A 63 -13.88 5.85 13.40
N GLU A 64 -13.38 4.62 13.21
CA GLU A 64 -13.71 3.46 14.06
C GLU A 64 -13.40 3.77 15.54
N SER A 65 -12.21 4.29 15.85
CA SER A 65 -11.83 4.64 17.23
C SER A 65 -12.76 5.68 17.84
N ARG A 66 -13.12 6.72 17.08
CA ARG A 66 -14.04 7.78 17.53
C ARG A 66 -15.47 7.28 17.67
N HIS A 67 -15.93 6.44 16.74
CA HIS A 67 -17.28 5.88 16.77
C HIS A 67 -17.51 5.02 18.01
N ARG A 68 -16.51 4.20 18.38
CA ARG A 68 -16.52 3.44 19.65
C ARG A 68 -16.54 4.30 20.90
N ALA A 69 -16.03 5.52 20.81
CA ALA A 69 -16.12 6.51 21.88
C ALA A 69 -17.46 7.28 21.90
N GLY A 70 -18.48 6.81 21.16
CA GLY A 70 -19.80 7.42 21.10
C GLY A 70 -19.93 8.56 20.10
N VAL A 71 -18.88 8.85 19.31
CA VAL A 71 -18.93 9.91 18.31
C VAL A 71 -19.79 9.46 17.11
N ARG A 72 -20.83 10.24 16.80
CA ARG A 72 -21.77 9.94 15.69
C ARG A 72 -22.00 11.18 14.83
N GLY A 73 -22.61 10.96 13.67
CA GLY A 73 -23.01 12.01 12.74
C GLY A 73 -22.06 12.19 11.57
N TRP A 74 -22.64 12.44 10.41
CA TRP A 74 -21.93 12.53 9.14
C TRP A 74 -20.95 13.71 9.09
N TRP A 75 -21.26 14.84 9.73
CA TRP A 75 -20.33 15.97 9.85
C TRP A 75 -19.06 15.61 10.61
N ARG A 76 -19.17 14.77 11.64
CA ARG A 76 -18.00 14.32 12.41
C ARG A 76 -17.17 13.32 11.62
N LEU A 77 -17.81 12.49 10.80
CA LEU A 77 -17.12 11.63 9.84
C LEU A 77 -16.36 12.49 8.81
N ALA A 78 -17.06 13.44 8.18
CA ALA A 78 -16.47 14.36 7.22
C ALA A 78 -15.27 15.10 7.82
N ALA A 79 -15.39 15.66 9.01
CA ALA A 79 -14.29 16.32 9.69
C ALA A 79 -13.15 15.35 10.09
N THR A 80 -13.45 14.09 10.40
CA THR A 80 -12.42 13.05 10.63
C THR A 80 -11.64 12.71 9.36
N ALA A 81 -12.22 12.91 8.18
CA ALA A 81 -11.52 12.79 6.90
C ALA A 81 -10.77 14.08 6.53
N VAL A 82 -11.44 15.23 6.63
CA VAL A 82 -10.94 16.53 6.16
C VAL A 82 -9.75 17.03 6.99
N VAL A 83 -9.79 16.93 8.32
CA VAL A 83 -8.70 17.45 9.19
C VAL A 83 -7.36 16.75 8.91
N PRO A 84 -7.23 15.42 9.00
CA PRO A 84 -5.98 14.76 8.67
C PRO A 84 -5.65 14.84 7.17
N GLY A 85 -6.65 14.82 6.28
CA GLY A 85 -6.41 14.98 4.84
C GLY A 85 -5.80 16.33 4.49
N PHE A 86 -6.36 17.42 5.02
CA PHE A 86 -5.83 18.78 4.84
C PHE A 86 -4.41 18.91 5.39
N THR A 87 -4.17 18.45 6.62
CA THR A 87 -2.83 18.56 7.24
C THR A 87 -1.79 17.68 6.54
N THR A 88 -2.18 16.55 5.95
CA THR A 88 -1.33 15.73 5.08
C THR A 88 -0.89 16.52 3.84
N VAL A 89 -1.84 17.08 3.09
CA VAL A 89 -1.56 17.86 1.88
C VAL A 89 -0.75 19.12 2.22
N ALA A 90 -1.14 19.85 3.25
CA ALA A 90 -0.43 21.06 3.69
C ALA A 90 1.02 20.77 4.06
N THR A 91 1.28 19.67 4.79
CA THR A 91 2.65 19.27 5.16
C THR A 91 3.46 18.87 3.94
N PHE A 92 2.88 18.08 3.02
CA PHE A 92 3.55 17.69 1.79
C PHE A 92 3.91 18.91 0.94
N VAL A 93 2.99 19.86 0.77
CA VAL A 93 3.22 21.11 0.05
C VAL A 93 4.29 21.95 0.75
N ALA A 94 4.22 22.10 2.07
CA ALA A 94 5.19 22.86 2.84
C ALA A 94 6.62 22.29 2.69
N ILE A 95 6.79 20.97 2.79
CA ILE A 95 8.08 20.31 2.59
C ILE A 95 8.55 20.47 1.13
N THR A 96 7.64 20.34 0.17
CA THR A 96 7.95 20.50 -1.26
C THR A 96 8.48 21.91 -1.55
N LEU A 97 7.80 22.94 -1.04
CA LEU A 97 8.20 24.34 -1.21
C LEU A 97 9.50 24.66 -0.46
N ALA A 98 9.62 24.20 0.79
CA ALA A 98 10.80 24.47 1.63
C ALA A 98 12.08 23.78 1.11
N SER A 99 11.95 22.60 0.52
CA SER A 99 13.09 21.85 -0.03
C SER A 99 13.49 22.29 -1.44
N GLY A 100 12.59 22.90 -2.21
CA GLY A 100 12.83 23.28 -3.60
C GLY A 100 13.01 22.09 -4.55
N LEU A 101 12.69 20.86 -4.12
CA LEU A 101 12.94 19.63 -4.88
C LEU A 101 11.93 19.39 -6.02
N GLY A 102 10.89 20.21 -6.11
CA GLY A 102 9.81 20.05 -7.08
C GLY A 102 8.73 19.06 -6.64
N MET A 103 7.68 18.93 -7.45
CA MET A 103 6.44 18.23 -7.09
C MET A 103 6.53 16.71 -7.28
N GLY A 104 7.02 15.98 -6.29
CA GLY A 104 7.01 14.51 -6.28
C GLY A 104 7.58 13.90 -7.57
N TRP A 105 6.91 12.90 -8.15
CA TRP A 105 7.32 12.30 -9.43
C TRP A 105 7.19 13.21 -10.66
N GLY A 106 6.57 14.38 -10.54
CA GLY A 106 6.60 15.41 -11.59
C GLY A 106 7.90 16.20 -11.61
N ALA A 107 8.75 16.08 -10.58
CA ALA A 107 10.04 16.75 -10.54
C ALA A 107 11.06 16.08 -11.49
N PRO A 108 11.88 16.85 -12.22
CA PRO A 108 12.93 16.29 -13.09
C PRO A 108 13.93 15.38 -12.37
N SER A 109 14.12 15.58 -11.06
CA SER A 109 15.03 14.81 -10.20
C SER A 109 14.46 13.45 -9.75
N ALA A 110 13.16 13.19 -9.94
CA ALA A 110 12.49 12.04 -9.33
C ALA A 110 12.61 10.73 -10.13
N GLY A 111 13.02 10.81 -11.40
CA GLY A 111 13.07 9.66 -12.31
C GLY A 111 11.69 9.06 -12.60
N SER A 112 11.66 7.87 -13.21
CA SER A 112 10.42 7.17 -13.56
C SER A 112 10.34 5.78 -12.91
N PRO A 113 9.30 5.48 -12.10
CA PRO A 113 9.14 4.17 -11.49
C PRO A 113 9.10 3.00 -12.49
N ILE A 114 8.59 3.26 -13.70
CA ILE A 114 8.42 2.23 -14.76
C ILE A 114 9.70 2.00 -15.58
N ALA A 115 10.74 2.80 -15.35
CA ALA A 115 12.06 2.62 -15.95
C ALA A 115 12.91 1.62 -15.16
N ALA A 116 12.56 1.32 -13.89
CA ALA A 116 13.26 0.34 -13.09
C ALA A 116 12.73 -1.09 -13.34
N SER A 117 13.61 -2.08 -13.19
CA SER A 117 13.20 -3.49 -13.12
C SER A 117 12.17 -3.68 -12.01
N SER A 118 11.08 -4.36 -12.33
CA SER A 118 9.89 -4.38 -11.49
C SER A 118 9.21 -5.74 -11.51
N ASN A 119 8.59 -6.08 -10.37
CA ASN A 119 7.75 -7.25 -10.20
C ASN A 119 6.28 -6.99 -10.55
N ALA A 120 5.91 -5.75 -10.86
CA ALA A 120 4.53 -5.42 -11.16
C ALA A 120 4.14 -6.00 -12.53
N PRO A 121 2.99 -6.69 -12.64
CA PRO A 121 2.53 -7.26 -13.90
C PRO A 121 2.45 -6.23 -15.04
N LEU A 122 2.01 -5.00 -14.75
CA LEU A 122 1.95 -3.93 -15.74
C LEU A 122 3.33 -3.51 -16.26
N SER A 123 4.38 -3.60 -15.44
CA SER A 123 5.75 -3.32 -15.89
C SER A 123 6.25 -4.38 -16.88
N TRP A 124 5.77 -5.62 -16.79
CA TRP A 124 6.11 -6.67 -17.75
C TRP A 124 5.46 -6.42 -19.10
N VAL A 125 4.19 -5.98 -19.10
CA VAL A 125 3.50 -5.52 -20.32
C VAL A 125 4.25 -4.34 -20.92
N ALA A 126 4.61 -3.34 -20.12
CA ALA A 126 5.39 -2.19 -20.58
C ALA A 126 6.75 -2.61 -21.19
N SER A 127 7.45 -3.54 -20.52
CA SER A 127 8.74 -4.03 -20.98
C SER A 127 8.63 -4.82 -22.29
N PHE A 128 7.59 -5.65 -22.44
CA PHE A 128 7.30 -6.35 -23.69
C PHE A 128 6.99 -5.38 -24.83
N LEU A 129 6.17 -4.36 -24.57
CA LEU A 129 5.81 -3.36 -25.58
C LEU A 129 7.02 -2.55 -26.04
N ARG A 130 7.89 -2.15 -25.11
CA ARG A 130 9.14 -1.44 -25.41
C ARG A 130 10.13 -2.31 -26.18
N TYR A 131 10.32 -3.56 -25.75
CA TYR A 131 11.28 -4.48 -26.36
C TYR A 131 10.93 -4.81 -27.82
N ASN A 132 9.64 -4.89 -28.16
CA ASN A 132 9.17 -5.15 -29.52
C ASN A 132 8.90 -3.87 -30.31
N GLU A 133 9.29 -2.70 -29.78
CA GLU A 133 9.17 -1.40 -30.45
C GLU A 133 7.75 -1.07 -30.97
N PHE A 134 6.71 -1.61 -30.32
CA PHE A 134 5.31 -1.39 -30.73
C PHE A 134 4.87 0.08 -30.63
N ALA A 135 5.53 0.87 -29.78
CA ALA A 135 5.29 2.30 -29.61
C ALA A 135 6.51 2.98 -28.97
N PRO A 136 6.65 4.32 -29.10
CA PRO A 136 7.69 5.08 -28.41
C PRO A 136 7.62 4.89 -26.89
N GLU A 137 8.78 4.85 -26.22
CA GLU A 137 8.87 4.62 -24.78
C GLU A 137 8.00 5.59 -23.96
N ALA A 138 8.01 6.88 -24.32
CA ALA A 138 7.20 7.90 -23.64
C ALA A 138 5.70 7.59 -23.70
N THR A 139 5.22 7.07 -24.85
CA THR A 139 3.83 6.67 -25.04
C THR A 139 3.50 5.46 -24.18
N VAL A 140 4.34 4.42 -24.18
CA VAL A 140 4.15 3.22 -23.34
C VAL A 140 4.10 3.60 -21.86
N ASN A 141 5.06 4.41 -21.40
CA ASN A 141 5.14 4.85 -20.00
C ASN A 141 3.90 5.65 -19.58
N THR A 142 3.43 6.56 -20.45
CA THR A 142 2.21 7.36 -20.19
C THR A 142 0.96 6.49 -20.11
N VAL A 143 0.77 5.58 -21.08
CA VAL A 143 -0.42 4.71 -21.14
C VAL A 143 -0.45 3.76 -19.95
N VAL A 144 0.66 3.09 -19.63
CA VAL A 144 0.71 2.12 -18.54
C VAL A 144 0.55 2.80 -17.18
N THR A 145 1.12 4.00 -17.00
CA THR A 145 0.92 4.78 -15.78
C THR A 145 -0.54 5.20 -15.63
N GLY A 146 -1.17 5.71 -16.70
CA GLY A 146 -2.59 6.08 -16.69
C GLY A 146 -3.50 4.88 -16.39
N LEU A 147 -3.25 3.75 -17.04
CA LEU A 147 -3.97 2.50 -16.77
C LEU A 147 -3.80 2.03 -15.32
N SER A 148 -2.57 2.09 -14.80
CA SER A 148 -2.28 1.76 -13.41
C SER A 148 -3.09 2.62 -12.44
N MET A 149 -3.15 3.93 -12.65
CA MET A 149 -3.94 4.85 -11.81
C MET A 149 -5.43 4.47 -11.81
N VAL A 150 -5.99 4.20 -12.99
CA VAL A 150 -7.40 3.77 -13.12
C VAL A 150 -7.64 2.45 -12.40
N LEU A 151 -6.76 1.46 -12.56
CA LEU A 151 -6.88 0.16 -11.92
C LEU A 151 -6.75 0.25 -10.40
N ILE A 152 -5.82 1.05 -9.87
CA ILE A 152 -5.68 1.28 -8.44
C ILE A 152 -6.95 1.93 -7.88
N LEU A 153 -7.46 2.97 -8.54
CA LEU A 153 -8.69 3.64 -8.12
C LEU A 153 -9.88 2.69 -8.13
N ALA A 154 -10.06 1.93 -9.22
CA ALA A 154 -11.13 0.94 -9.34
C ALA A 154 -11.02 -0.13 -8.25
N ALA A 155 -9.82 -0.62 -7.94
CA ALA A 155 -9.58 -1.58 -6.88
C ALA A 155 -9.93 -1.01 -5.50
N ILE A 156 -9.54 0.22 -5.19
CA ILE A 156 -9.87 0.90 -3.93
C ILE A 156 -11.38 1.07 -3.78
N ILE A 157 -12.07 1.48 -4.84
CA ILE A 157 -13.54 1.60 -4.86
C ILE A 157 -14.19 0.22 -4.64
N ALA A 158 -13.72 -0.82 -5.33
CA ALA A 158 -14.22 -2.18 -5.16
C ALA A 158 -13.97 -2.69 -3.72
N LEU A 159 -12.80 -2.42 -3.15
CA LEU A 159 -12.47 -2.75 -1.75
C LEU A 159 -13.40 -2.00 -0.78
N TYR A 160 -13.69 -0.73 -1.04
CA TYR A 160 -14.63 0.04 -0.23
C TYR A 160 -16.03 -0.57 -0.26
N PHE A 161 -16.53 -1.06 -1.40
CA PHE A 161 -17.83 -1.72 -1.42
C PHE A 161 -17.81 -3.13 -0.84
N TRP A 162 -16.70 -3.85 -0.98
CA TRP A 162 -16.58 -5.24 -0.53
C TRP A 162 -16.33 -5.37 0.97
N ILE A 163 -15.32 -4.68 1.49
CA ILE A 163 -14.89 -4.74 2.90
C ILE A 163 -15.05 -3.39 3.61
N GLY A 164 -15.79 -2.46 2.99
CA GLY A 164 -15.99 -1.10 3.45
C GLY A 164 -15.96 -0.96 4.95
N PRO A 165 -15.11 -0.08 5.49
CA PRO A 165 -14.86 -0.01 6.92
C PRO A 165 -16.14 0.42 7.63
N LYS A 166 -16.83 -0.56 8.21
CA LYS A 166 -17.95 -0.31 9.11
C LYS A 166 -17.37 -0.06 10.50
N ALA A 167 -17.83 1.00 11.14
CA ALA A 167 -17.25 1.49 12.39
C ALA A 167 -17.43 0.53 13.59
N ASP A 168 -18.23 -0.52 13.43
CA ASP A 168 -18.53 -1.57 14.40
C ASP A 168 -17.63 -2.81 14.26
N GLN A 169 -16.87 -2.97 13.18
CA GLN A 169 -16.13 -4.21 12.90
C GLN A 169 -14.63 -4.10 13.19
N VAL A 170 -14.21 -4.69 14.33
CA VAL A 170 -12.81 -4.66 14.77
C VAL A 170 -11.88 -5.25 13.71
N GLY A 171 -10.85 -4.51 13.33
CA GLY A 171 -9.79 -4.98 12.43
C GLY A 171 -10.08 -4.75 10.94
N ARG A 172 -11.32 -4.52 10.54
CA ARG A 172 -11.66 -4.23 9.13
C ARG A 172 -11.03 -2.94 8.60
N PRO A 173 -11.00 -1.82 9.35
CA PRO A 173 -10.33 -0.62 8.87
C PRO A 173 -8.83 -0.82 8.61
N TRP A 174 -8.18 -1.66 9.42
CA TRP A 174 -6.79 -2.05 9.21
C TRP A 174 -6.61 -2.94 7.97
N LEU A 175 -7.55 -3.85 7.72
CA LEU A 175 -7.55 -4.64 6.49
C LEU A 175 -7.76 -3.75 5.26
N PHE A 176 -8.65 -2.77 5.33
CA PHE A 176 -8.87 -1.80 4.26
C PHE A 176 -7.62 -0.95 4.00
N LEU A 177 -6.92 -0.51 5.06
CA LEU A 177 -5.61 0.16 4.94
C LEU A 177 -4.61 -0.72 4.18
N MET A 178 -4.44 -1.97 4.65
CA MET A 178 -3.47 -2.89 4.06
C MET A 178 -3.79 -3.20 2.60
N LEU A 179 -5.05 -3.47 2.28
CA LEU A 179 -5.46 -3.77 0.91
C LEU A 179 -5.37 -2.54 0.00
N SER A 180 -5.64 -1.33 0.50
CA SER A 180 -5.44 -0.10 -0.28
C SER A 180 -3.97 0.11 -0.66
N MET A 181 -3.04 -0.12 0.28
CA MET A 181 -1.61 -0.08 -0.02
C MET A 181 -1.18 -1.21 -0.96
N LEU A 182 -1.72 -2.42 -0.77
CA LEU A 182 -1.42 -3.56 -1.62
C LEU A 182 -1.94 -3.37 -3.05
N SER A 183 -3.09 -2.72 -3.24
CA SER A 183 -3.61 -2.37 -4.57
C SER A 183 -2.60 -1.57 -5.37
N PHE A 184 -1.92 -0.60 -4.74
CA PHE A 184 -0.82 0.11 -5.39
C PHE A 184 0.41 -0.77 -5.62
N GLY A 185 0.76 -1.64 -4.68
CA GLY A 185 1.87 -2.57 -4.89
C GLY A 185 1.66 -3.47 -6.11
N VAL A 186 0.45 -4.01 -6.29
CA VAL A 186 0.14 -5.00 -7.33
C VAL A 186 -0.26 -4.36 -8.66
N LEU A 187 -1.08 -3.30 -8.63
CA LEU A 187 -1.61 -2.64 -9.82
C LEU A 187 -0.82 -1.39 -10.18
N GLY A 188 0.18 -1.03 -9.39
CA GLY A 188 1.11 0.07 -9.64
C GLY A 188 1.98 -0.15 -10.86
N PRO A 189 2.63 0.93 -11.35
CA PRO A 189 3.57 0.83 -12.46
C PRO A 189 4.90 0.19 -12.03
N ALA A 190 5.14 0.01 -10.73
CA ALA A 190 6.33 -0.61 -10.17
C ALA A 190 6.04 -1.35 -8.86
N MET A 191 6.55 -2.58 -8.71
CA MET A 191 6.49 -3.36 -7.47
C MET A 191 7.89 -3.87 -7.12
N GLN A 192 8.37 -3.53 -5.93
CA GLN A 192 9.64 -4.02 -5.44
C GLN A 192 9.44 -5.11 -4.38
N PRO A 193 10.41 -6.04 -4.22
CA PRO A 193 10.28 -7.17 -3.30
C PRO A 193 9.91 -6.80 -1.86
N TRP A 194 10.38 -5.65 -1.39
CA TRP A 194 10.14 -5.19 -0.02
C TRP A 194 8.79 -4.46 0.14
N TYR A 195 7.96 -4.28 -0.89
CA TYR A 195 6.68 -3.56 -0.73
C TYR A 195 5.70 -4.28 0.23
N LEU A 196 5.77 -5.61 0.36
CA LEU A 196 4.97 -6.32 1.36
C LEU A 196 5.36 -5.96 2.80
N THR A 197 6.60 -5.51 3.03
CA THR A 197 7.05 -5.10 4.37
C THR A 197 6.27 -3.88 4.87
N TRP A 198 5.68 -3.08 3.98
CA TRP A 198 4.85 -1.93 4.36
C TRP A 198 3.67 -2.31 5.23
N LEU A 199 3.18 -3.55 5.08
CA LEU A 199 1.97 -4.02 5.75
C LEU A 199 2.27 -4.75 7.07
N VAL A 200 3.54 -5.10 7.32
CA VAL A 200 3.98 -5.87 8.50
C VAL A 200 3.53 -5.22 9.82
N PRO A 201 3.64 -3.89 10.03
CA PRO A 201 3.19 -3.29 11.28
C PRO A 201 1.68 -3.39 11.53
N PHE A 202 0.89 -3.60 10.47
CA PHE A 202 -0.56 -3.48 10.52
C PHE A 202 -1.30 -4.82 10.58
N ILE A 203 -0.66 -5.93 10.16
CA ILE A 203 -1.29 -7.25 10.12
C ILE A 203 -1.87 -7.68 11.47
N ALA A 204 -1.18 -7.36 12.58
CA ALA A 204 -1.63 -7.69 13.93
C ALA A 204 -3.00 -7.08 14.26
N PHE A 205 -3.28 -5.87 13.75
CA PHE A 205 -4.55 -5.18 14.00
C PHE A 205 -5.70 -5.73 13.16
N THR A 206 -5.43 -6.51 12.11
CA THR A 206 -6.46 -7.18 11.32
C THR A 206 -7.03 -8.43 11.99
N ARG A 207 -6.43 -8.89 13.09
CA ARG A 207 -6.81 -10.10 13.86
C ARG A 207 -6.99 -11.33 12.96
N PRO A 208 -5.96 -11.72 12.17
CA PRO A 208 -6.07 -12.87 11.28
C PRO A 208 -6.19 -14.17 12.08
N ASP A 209 -7.03 -15.09 11.58
CA ASP A 209 -7.03 -16.49 12.03
C ASP A 209 -5.66 -17.15 11.74
N ASP A 210 -5.38 -18.29 12.38
CA ASP A 210 -4.06 -18.94 12.26
C ASP A 210 -3.71 -19.33 10.82
N ARG A 211 -4.71 -19.68 10.00
CA ARG A 211 -4.51 -20.00 8.58
C ARG A 211 -4.13 -18.74 7.81
N ALA A 212 -4.84 -17.63 8.01
CA ALA A 212 -4.54 -16.35 7.39
C ALA A 212 -3.16 -15.84 7.82
N ARG A 213 -2.77 -16.06 9.07
CA ARG A 213 -1.43 -15.75 9.60
C ARG A 213 -0.35 -16.59 8.92
N LEU A 214 -0.57 -17.90 8.76
CA LEU A 214 0.35 -18.76 8.01
C LEU A 214 0.49 -18.29 6.55
N GLY A 215 -0.63 -18.00 5.89
CA GLY A 215 -0.61 -17.46 4.53
C GLY A 215 0.16 -16.14 4.42
N TRP A 216 0.02 -15.25 5.40
CA TRP A 216 0.80 -14.02 5.49
C TRP A 216 2.31 -14.29 5.64
N TRP A 217 2.70 -15.24 6.48
CA TRP A 217 4.12 -15.59 6.63
C TRP A 217 4.69 -16.19 5.34
N LEU A 218 3.95 -17.05 4.66
CA LEU A 218 4.35 -17.59 3.36
C LEU A 218 4.53 -16.48 2.31
N LEU A 219 3.61 -15.52 2.26
CA LEU A 219 3.70 -14.34 1.40
C LEU A 219 4.95 -13.52 1.70
N LEU A 220 5.17 -13.20 2.98
CA LEU A 220 6.29 -12.38 3.40
C LEU A 220 7.63 -13.07 3.10
N VAL A 221 7.77 -14.35 3.46
CA VAL A 221 8.99 -15.12 3.17
C VAL A 221 9.23 -15.18 1.67
N GLY A 222 8.22 -15.53 0.88
CA GLY A 222 8.33 -15.59 -0.58
C GLY A 222 8.80 -14.27 -1.19
N PHE A 223 8.19 -13.15 -0.81
CA PHE A 223 8.60 -11.83 -1.31
C PHE A 223 9.99 -11.41 -0.84
N THR A 224 10.40 -11.77 0.38
CA THR A 224 11.77 -11.51 0.85
C THR A 224 12.83 -12.32 0.12
N MET A 225 12.44 -13.43 -0.53
CA MET A 225 13.33 -14.24 -1.39
C MET A 225 13.41 -13.74 -2.83
N LEU A 226 12.55 -12.80 -3.26
CA LEU A 226 12.61 -12.26 -4.62
C LEU A 226 13.95 -11.59 -4.96
N PRO A 227 14.60 -10.78 -4.09
CA PRO A 227 15.87 -10.16 -4.43
C PRO A 227 16.97 -11.18 -4.81
N PRO A 228 17.30 -12.18 -3.97
CA PRO A 228 18.32 -13.15 -4.35
C PRO A 228 17.88 -14.02 -5.55
N LEU A 229 16.58 -14.32 -5.72
CA LEU A 229 16.12 -15.02 -6.92
C LEU A 229 16.39 -14.19 -8.19
N GLN A 230 16.22 -12.86 -8.12
CA GLN A 230 16.39 -11.95 -9.24
C GLN A 230 17.84 -11.77 -9.68
N ASP A 231 18.81 -12.14 -8.83
CA ASP A 231 20.22 -12.22 -9.22
C ASP A 231 20.46 -13.37 -10.21
N PHE A 232 19.57 -14.39 -10.24
CA PHE A 232 19.71 -15.58 -11.08
C PHE A 232 18.68 -15.68 -12.21
N MET A 233 17.54 -14.97 -12.11
CA MET A 233 16.47 -15.08 -13.10
C MET A 233 15.66 -13.78 -13.26
N PRO A 234 14.99 -13.58 -14.40
CA PRO A 234 14.16 -12.40 -14.62
C PRO A 234 13.01 -12.28 -13.58
N PRO A 235 12.56 -11.04 -13.26
CA PRO A 235 11.52 -10.81 -12.25
C PRO A 235 10.23 -11.61 -12.44
N TYR A 236 9.78 -11.83 -13.68
CA TYR A 236 8.56 -12.61 -13.96
C TYR A 236 8.72 -14.11 -13.64
N VAL A 237 9.93 -14.67 -13.81
CA VAL A 237 10.22 -16.06 -13.42
C VAL A 237 10.31 -16.17 -11.90
N ALA A 238 11.02 -15.24 -11.25
CA ALA A 238 11.14 -15.19 -9.79
C ALA A 238 9.78 -15.06 -9.11
N MET A 239 8.89 -14.22 -9.66
CA MET A 239 7.51 -14.10 -9.20
C MET A 239 6.73 -15.41 -9.37
N GLY A 240 6.91 -16.12 -10.49
CA GLY A 240 6.33 -17.46 -10.68
C GLY A 240 6.73 -18.44 -9.58
N VAL A 241 8.03 -18.49 -9.23
CA VAL A 241 8.55 -19.35 -8.14
C VAL A 241 7.88 -19.02 -6.80
N VAL A 242 7.69 -17.74 -6.48
CA VAL A 242 7.03 -17.30 -5.24
C VAL A 242 5.53 -17.60 -5.24
N LEU A 243 4.87 -17.51 -6.40
CA LEU A 243 3.42 -17.72 -6.52
C LEU A 243 3.01 -19.19 -6.41
N VAL A 244 3.87 -20.15 -6.73
CA VAL A 244 3.54 -21.59 -6.66
C VAL A 244 3.20 -22.05 -5.24
N PRO A 245 4.04 -21.84 -4.20
CA PRO A 245 3.70 -22.18 -2.82
C PRO A 245 2.42 -21.49 -2.32
N LEU A 246 2.19 -20.25 -2.76
CA LEU A 246 0.99 -19.50 -2.41
C LEU A 246 -0.27 -20.09 -3.06
N ALA A 247 -0.19 -20.50 -4.32
CA ALA A 247 -1.28 -21.17 -5.02
C ALA A 247 -1.62 -22.50 -4.35
N VAL A 248 -0.60 -23.29 -3.99
CA VAL A 248 -0.77 -24.55 -3.24
C VAL A 248 -1.42 -24.30 -1.88
N PHE A 249 -0.98 -23.28 -1.14
CA PHE A 249 -1.57 -22.90 0.14
C PHE A 249 -3.04 -22.48 -0.01
N VAL A 250 -3.37 -21.66 -1.01
CA VAL A 250 -4.76 -21.23 -1.29
C VAL A 250 -5.63 -22.42 -1.66
N TRP A 251 -5.13 -23.33 -2.48
CA TRP A 251 -5.82 -24.56 -2.84
C TRP A 251 -6.10 -25.43 -1.60
N TRP A 252 -5.07 -25.71 -0.80
CA TRP A 252 -5.20 -26.47 0.46
C TRP A 252 -6.23 -25.83 1.41
N ARG A 253 -6.20 -24.50 1.56
CA ARG A 253 -7.15 -23.76 2.41
C ARG A 253 -8.60 -23.91 1.94
N ARG A 254 -8.83 -23.99 0.63
CA ARG A 254 -10.17 -24.19 0.05
C ARG A 254 -10.63 -25.64 0.23
N SER A 255 -9.76 -26.61 -0.03
CA SER A 255 -10.07 -28.04 0.14
C SER A 255 -10.38 -28.42 1.59
N GLY A 256 -9.75 -27.75 2.56
CA GLY A 256 -10.06 -27.92 3.99
C GLY A 256 -11.37 -27.28 4.47
N ARG A 257 -12.10 -26.52 3.62
CA ARG A 257 -13.43 -25.98 3.93
C ARG A 257 -14.56 -26.85 3.38
N SER A 258 -14.31 -27.65 2.35
CA SER A 258 -15.27 -28.59 1.77
C SER A 258 -15.50 -29.87 2.59
N GLY A 259 -14.71 -30.11 3.65
CA GLY A 259 -14.82 -31.29 4.51
C GLY A 259 -15.67 -31.13 5.78
N THR A 260 -16.32 -29.98 6.00
CA THR A 260 -17.13 -29.70 7.21
C THR A 260 -18.61 -29.46 6.88
N VAL A 261 -19.18 -30.24 5.96
CA VAL A 261 -20.62 -30.39 5.78
C VAL A 261 -20.94 -31.89 5.78
N SER A 262 -21.03 -32.47 6.96
CA SER A 262 -21.79 -33.68 7.32
C SER A 262 -21.36 -34.16 8.72
N ALA A 263 -22.08 -33.70 9.73
CA ALA A 263 -22.31 -34.41 10.98
C ALA A 263 -23.59 -33.81 11.60
#